data_AF-A0ABD5R1B6-F1
#
_entry.id   AF-A0ABD5R1B6-F1
#
_cell.length_a   1.000
_cell.length_b   1.000
_cell.length_c   1.000
_cell.angle_alpha   90.00
_cell.angle_beta   90.00
_cell.angle_gamma   90.00
#
_symmetry.space_group_name_H-M   'P 1'
#
loop_
_entity.id
_entity.type
_entity.pdbx_description
1 polymer ?
#
loop_
_entity_poly.entity_id
_entity_poly.type
_entity_poly.pdbx_seq_one_letter_code
_entity_poly.pdbx_strand_id
1 'polypeptide(L)'
;MSTTETRPQNGTGSTEQITDLRDLRVGDRVRLEGRPKPVEVVELGVREKHDARIPKTIETPLVRVRGDWANAVDVVLAHKLNRWDDGAVLEELDAIVACEDETLERGATVTVERVARAEEVA
;
A
#
# COMPACT_ATOMS: atom_id res chain seq x y z
N MET A 1 42.35 -6.48 -25.82
CA MET A 1 41.81 -6.47 -24.44
C MET A 1 40.95 -5.23 -24.32
N SER A 2 39.67 -5.31 -24.71
CA SER A 2 38.76 -4.16 -24.69
C SER A 2 38.02 -4.17 -23.36
N THR A 3 38.32 -3.21 -22.50
CA THR A 3 37.60 -2.97 -21.25
C THR A 3 36.22 -2.40 -21.59
N THR A 4 35.18 -3.23 -21.49
CA THR A 4 33.81 -2.76 -21.54
C THR A 4 33.50 -2.04 -20.23
N GLU A 5 33.54 -0.70 -20.27
CA GLU A 5 32.93 0.15 -19.25
C GLU A 5 31.48 -0.30 -19.03
N THR A 6 31.20 -0.92 -17.89
CA THR A 6 29.84 -1.14 -17.42
C THR A 6 29.27 0.22 -17.02
N ARG A 7 28.75 0.94 -18.02
CA ARG A 7 27.91 2.12 -17.82
C ARG A 7 26.70 1.68 -16.98
N PRO A 8 26.43 2.25 -15.79
CA PRO A 8 25.16 2.00 -15.12
C PRO A 8 24.05 2.42 -16.08
N GLN A 9 23.18 1.47 -16.42
CA GLN A 9 22.00 1.74 -17.23
C GLN A 9 21.12 2.71 -16.44
N ASN A 10 21.13 3.96 -16.88
CA ASN A 10 20.19 4.99 -16.48
C ASN A 10 18.82 4.57 -17.05
N GLY A 11 18.03 3.84 -16.25
CA GLY A 11 16.70 3.36 -16.61
C GLY A 11 15.64 4.06 -15.77
N THR A 12 14.94 5.03 -16.38
CA THR A 12 13.53 5.41 -16.16
C THR A 12 12.96 5.26 -14.74
N GLY A 13 12.53 6.40 -14.16
CA GLY A 13 11.84 6.52 -12.87
C GLY A 13 10.99 5.31 -12.52
N SER A 14 11.58 4.40 -11.73
CA SER A 14 11.06 3.07 -11.53
C SER A 14 9.89 3.15 -10.55
N THR A 15 8.67 2.93 -11.05
CA THR A 15 7.52 2.70 -10.17
C THR A 15 7.70 1.33 -9.53
N GLU A 16 7.91 1.32 -8.22
CA GLU A 16 8.07 0.08 -7.45
C GLU A 16 6.69 -0.36 -6.96
N GLN A 17 6.25 -1.55 -7.35
CA GLN A 17 5.01 -2.12 -6.85
C GLN A 17 5.19 -2.50 -5.38
N ILE A 18 4.33 -1.96 -4.53
CA ILE A 18 4.30 -2.24 -3.09
C ILE A 18 3.33 -3.39 -2.84
N THR A 19 3.86 -4.47 -2.26
CA THR A 19 3.09 -5.64 -1.83
C THR A 19 2.95 -5.74 -0.31
N ASP A 20 3.85 -5.11 0.45
CA ASP A 20 3.74 -4.98 1.91
C ASP A 20 3.64 -3.50 2.31
N LEU A 21 2.53 -3.13 2.95
CA LEU A 21 2.30 -1.79 3.49
C LEU A 21 3.30 -1.38 4.57
N ARG A 22 3.98 -2.33 5.22
CA ARG A 22 5.07 -2.05 6.17
C ARG A 22 6.29 -1.40 5.51
N ASP A 23 6.40 -1.45 4.18
CA ASP A 23 7.48 -0.78 3.46
C ASP A 23 7.22 0.72 3.28
N LEU A 24 5.99 1.18 3.47
CA LEU A 24 5.60 2.58 3.34
C LEU A 24 6.01 3.42 4.54
N ARG A 25 6.32 4.69 4.28
CA ARG A 25 6.67 5.71 5.28
C ARG A 25 5.76 6.92 5.11
N VAL A 26 5.51 7.64 6.20
CA VAL A 26 4.84 8.94 6.14
C VAL A 26 5.63 9.88 5.22
N GLY A 27 4.92 10.52 4.29
CA GLY A 27 5.49 11.37 3.23
C GLY A 27 5.77 10.64 1.92
N ASP A 28 5.67 9.30 1.87
CA ASP A 28 5.77 8.57 0.61
C ASP A 28 4.61 8.91 -0.31
N ARG A 29 4.89 9.06 -1.60
CA ARG A 29 3.86 9.19 -2.63
C ARG A 29 3.61 7.84 -3.28
N VAL A 30 2.35 7.45 -3.34
CA VAL A 30 1.91 6.20 -3.96
C VAL A 30 0.81 6.46 -4.98
N ARG A 31 0.84 5.71 -6.07
CA ARG A 31 -0.23 5.66 -7.05
C ARG A 31 -1.08 4.43 -6.75
N LEU A 32 -2.39 4.66 -6.66
CA LEU A 32 -3.38 3.59 -6.54
C LEU A 32 -3.96 3.29 -7.91
N GLU A 33 -4.08 2.02 -8.26
CA GLU A 33 -4.78 1.58 -9.46
C GLU A 33 -6.21 2.15 -9.48
N GLY A 34 -6.65 2.68 -10.63
CA GLY A 34 -7.95 3.33 -10.76
C GLY A 34 -8.01 4.80 -10.31
N ARG A 35 -6.94 5.36 -9.71
CA ARG A 35 -6.84 6.80 -9.42
C ARG A 35 -5.94 7.53 -10.41
N PRO A 36 -6.35 8.73 -10.88
CA PRO A 36 -5.60 9.48 -11.89
C PRO A 36 -4.36 10.20 -11.33
N LYS A 37 -4.32 10.43 -10.01
CA LYS A 37 -3.24 11.18 -9.34
C LYS A 37 -2.65 10.38 -8.18
N PRO A 38 -1.33 10.49 -7.93
CA PRO A 38 -0.71 9.91 -6.74
C PRO A 38 -1.23 10.56 -5.45
N VAL A 39 -1.30 9.79 -4.38
CA VAL A 39 -1.66 10.21 -3.03
C VAL A 39 -0.45 10.11 -2.11
N GLU A 40 -0.44 10.86 -1.02
CA GLU A 40 0.64 10.87 -0.03
C GLU A 40 0.24 10.06 1.21
N VAL A 41 1.17 9.28 1.73
CA VAL A 41 1.02 8.59 3.02
C VAL A 41 1.09 9.62 4.13
N VAL A 42 -0.02 9.80 4.86
CA VAL A 42 -0.12 10.78 5.94
C VAL A 42 -0.05 10.15 7.32
N GLU A 43 -0.42 8.87 7.43
CA GLU A 43 -0.43 8.16 8.71
C GLU A 43 -0.15 6.67 8.51
N LEU A 44 0.55 6.08 9.48
CA LEU A 44 0.78 4.65 9.58
C LEU A 44 0.15 4.16 10.87
N GLY A 45 -0.48 3.00 10.83
CA GLY A 45 -1.08 2.35 11.97
C GLY A 45 -1.00 0.84 11.86
N VAL A 46 -1.50 0.17 12.89
CA VAL A 46 -1.70 -1.27 12.91
C VAL A 46 -3.09 -1.52 13.47
N ARG A 47 -3.85 -2.42 12.85
CA ARG A 47 -5.07 -2.95 13.44
C ARG A 47 -4.84 -4.36 13.92
N GLU A 48 -5.36 -4.66 15.10
CA GLU A 48 -5.47 -6.02 15.58
C GLU A 48 -6.81 -6.59 15.16
N LYS A 49 -6.81 -7.74 14.48
CA LYS A 49 -8.02 -8.50 14.22
C LYS A 49 -7.98 -9.80 15.02
N HIS A 50 -9.01 -9.98 15.84
CA HIS A 50 -9.25 -11.19 16.61
C HIS A 50 -10.38 -12.00 15.96
N ASP A 51 -10.20 -13.30 15.78
CA ASP A 51 -11.28 -14.22 15.42
C ASP A 51 -11.66 -15.03 16.67
N ALA A 52 -12.88 -14.89 17.18
CA ALA A 52 -13.30 -15.59 18.40
C ALA A 52 -13.22 -17.13 18.30
N ARG A 53 -13.10 -17.69 17.08
CA ARG A 53 -12.99 -19.12 16.83
C ARG A 53 -11.55 -19.63 16.84
N ILE A 54 -10.56 -18.73 16.82
CA ILE A 54 -9.13 -19.06 16.77
C ILE A 54 -8.43 -18.19 17.81
N PRO A 55 -7.64 -18.73 18.74
CA PRO A 55 -6.87 -17.91 19.70
C PRO A 55 -5.65 -17.26 19.01
N LYS A 56 -5.87 -16.59 17.88
CA LYS A 56 -4.86 -15.92 17.06
C LYS A 56 -5.32 -14.48 16.83
N THR A 57 -4.51 -13.55 17.32
CA THR A 57 -4.57 -12.14 16.92
C THR A 57 -3.65 -11.95 15.72
N ILE A 58 -4.13 -11.22 14.71
CA ILE A 58 -3.29 -10.79 13.60
C ILE A 58 -3.21 -9.27 13.59
N GLU A 59 -1.99 -8.79 13.63
CA GLU A 59 -1.63 -7.40 13.44
C GLU A 59 -1.47 -7.11 11.95
N THR A 60 -2.37 -6.30 11.41
CA THR A 60 -2.34 -5.90 10.00
C THR A 60 -1.95 -4.43 9.89
N PRO A 61 -0.94 -4.09 9.07
CA PRO A 61 -0.57 -2.70 8.83
C PRO A 61 -1.74 -1.94 8.20
N LEU A 62 -1.94 -0.72 8.67
CA LEU A 62 -2.85 0.26 8.11
C LEU A 62 -2.06 1.47 7.63
N VAL A 63 -2.41 1.97 6.45
CA VAL A 63 -1.76 3.15 5.89
C VAL A 63 -2.83 4.11 5.39
N ARG A 64 -2.90 5.30 5.99
CA ARG A 64 -3.79 6.35 5.51
C ARG A 64 -3.07 7.15 4.45
N VAL A 65 -3.72 7.27 3.29
CA VAL A 65 -3.23 8.08 2.17
C VAL A 65 -4.22 9.17 1.83
N ARG A 66 -3.69 10.35 1.47
CA ARG A 66 -4.47 11.54 1.16
C ARG A 66 -3.95 12.22 -0.09
N GLY A 67 -4.85 12.67 -0.95
CA GLY A 67 -4.50 13.52 -2.09
C GLY A 67 -4.43 15.00 -1.69
N ASP A 68 -3.58 15.78 -2.37
CA ASP A 68 -3.42 17.21 -2.11
C ASP A 68 -4.41 18.11 -2.90
N TRP A 69 -5.29 17.53 -3.71
CA TRP A 69 -6.23 18.28 -4.55
C TRP A 69 -7.60 18.51 -3.89
N ALA A 70 -8.33 19.50 -4.40
CA ALA A 70 -9.71 19.78 -3.99
C ALA A 70 -10.61 18.53 -4.18
N ASN A 71 -11.28 18.12 -3.10
CA ASN A 71 -12.11 16.91 -3.00
C ASN A 71 -11.33 15.58 -3.02
N ALA A 72 -10.04 15.58 -2.68
CA ALA A 72 -9.35 14.33 -2.40
C ALA A 72 -10.01 13.60 -1.22
N VAL A 73 -10.41 12.36 -1.47
CA VAL A 73 -10.94 11.45 -0.45
C VAL A 73 -9.77 10.71 0.19
N ASP A 74 -9.68 10.79 1.52
CA ASP A 74 -8.75 10.02 2.33
C ASP A 74 -9.08 8.53 2.20
N VAL A 75 -8.06 7.71 1.98
CA VAL A 75 -8.21 6.27 1.81
C VAL A 75 -7.34 5.58 2.84
N VAL A 76 -7.86 4.52 3.45
CA VAL A 76 -7.08 3.64 4.31
C VAL A 76 -6.76 2.37 3.53
N LEU A 77 -5.46 2.09 3.38
CA LEU A 77 -4.94 0.86 2.81
C LEU A 77 -4.74 -0.17 3.92
N ALA A 78 -5.15 -1.41 3.67
CA ALA A 78 -4.93 -2.53 4.56
C ALA A 78 -4.62 -3.80 3.75
N HIS A 79 -3.89 -4.75 4.32
CA HIS A 79 -3.77 -6.07 3.70
C HIS A 79 -5.11 -6.81 3.75
N LYS A 80 -5.38 -7.57 2.69
CA LYS A 80 -6.55 -8.42 2.58
C LYS A 80 -6.40 -9.57 3.57
N LEU A 81 -7.41 -9.72 4.42
CA LEU A 81 -7.50 -10.86 5.32
C LEU A 81 -8.42 -11.91 4.71
N ASN A 82 -7.92 -13.14 4.61
CA ASN A 82 -8.71 -14.27 4.16
C ASN A 82 -9.30 -15.04 5.34
N ARG A 83 -10.53 -15.54 5.21
CA ARG A 83 -11.23 -16.30 6.24
C ARG A 83 -11.94 -17.49 5.60
N TRP A 84 -11.61 -18.69 6.02
CA TRP A 84 -12.23 -19.93 5.54
C TRP A 84 -12.79 -20.69 6.73
N ASP A 85 -14.06 -21.10 6.63
CA ASP A 85 -14.82 -21.68 7.75
C ASP A 85 -14.47 -23.16 8.02
N ASP A 86 -14.00 -23.90 7.02
CA ASP A 86 -13.71 -25.34 7.11
C ASP A 86 -12.41 -25.71 7.85
N GLY A 87 -11.66 -24.72 8.38
CA GLY A 87 -10.42 -24.99 9.11
C GLY A 87 -9.90 -23.86 10.00
N ALA A 88 -10.71 -22.81 10.21
CA ALA A 88 -10.41 -21.64 11.03
C ALA A 88 -8.97 -21.13 10.87
N VAL A 89 -8.69 -20.53 9.70
CA VAL A 89 -7.45 -19.80 9.44
C VAL A 89 -7.77 -18.34 9.18
N LEU A 90 -7.09 -17.45 9.91
CA LEU A 90 -6.96 -16.05 9.57
C LEU A 90 -5.53 -15.86 9.03
N GLU A 91 -5.42 -15.31 7.83
CA GLU A 91 -4.16 -15.09 7.13
C GLU A 91 -4.17 -13.72 6.44
N GLU A 92 -3.02 -13.04 6.53
CA GLU A 92 -2.72 -11.81 5.82
C GLU A 92 -2.18 -12.15 4.43
N LEU A 93 -2.80 -11.60 3.38
CA LEU A 93 -2.38 -11.78 2.00
C LEU A 93 -1.61 -10.55 1.50
N ASP A 94 -0.75 -10.76 0.51
CA ASP A 94 -0.02 -9.71 -0.23
C ASP A 94 -0.94 -8.76 -1.03
N ALA A 95 -2.24 -9.04 -1.07
CA ALA A 95 -3.21 -8.19 -1.74
C ALA A 95 -3.59 -7.00 -0.85
N ILE A 96 -3.46 -5.78 -1.38
CA ILE A 96 -3.82 -4.55 -0.67
C ILE A 96 -5.25 -4.15 -1.03
N VAL A 97 -6.01 -3.72 -0.02
CA VAL A 97 -7.37 -3.23 -0.15
C VAL A 97 -7.40 -1.75 0.22
N ALA A 98 -7.99 -0.92 -0.65
CA ALA A 98 -8.30 0.48 -0.39
C ALA A 98 -9.71 0.59 0.16
N CYS A 99 -9.82 1.06 1.40
CA CYS A 99 -11.07 1.37 2.08
C CYS A 99 -11.27 2.89 2.09
N GLU A 100 -12.45 3.35 1.65
CA GLU A 100 -12.79 4.79 1.66
C GLU A 100 -13.32 5.25 3.02
N ASP A 101 -13.53 4.30 3.94
CA ASP A 101 -14.04 4.49 5.29
C ASP A 101 -13.13 3.89 6.36
N GLU A 102 -13.19 4.45 7.56
CA GLU A 102 -12.45 3.99 8.74
C GLU A 102 -12.98 2.66 9.30
N THR A 103 -14.16 2.21 8.84
CA THR A 103 -14.72 0.93 9.28
C THR A 103 -14.08 -0.26 8.56
N LEU A 104 -13.40 -0.01 7.42
CA LEU A 104 -12.67 -1.01 6.65
C LEU A 104 -13.57 -2.17 6.17
N GLU A 105 -14.88 -1.94 6.14
CA GLU A 105 -15.90 -2.92 5.78
C GLU A 105 -16.14 -2.94 4.27
N ARG A 106 -15.88 -1.81 3.60
CA ARG A 106 -16.05 -1.65 2.16
C ARG A 106 -14.72 -1.18 1.56
N GLY A 107 -14.04 -2.11 0.92
CA GLY A 107 -12.80 -1.82 0.22
C GLY A 107 -12.68 -2.57 -1.08
N ALA A 108 -11.92 -1.99 -2.00
CA ALA A 108 -11.59 -2.60 -3.29
C ALA A 108 -10.12 -3.03 -3.27
N THR A 109 -9.81 -4.21 -3.82
CA THR A 109 -8.42 -4.60 -4.05
C THR A 109 -7.79 -3.61 -5.02
N VAL A 110 -6.62 -3.07 -4.68
CA VAL A 110 -5.89 -2.12 -5.51
C VAL A 110 -4.43 -2.50 -5.60
N THR A 111 -3.82 -2.21 -6.75
CA THR A 111 -2.36 -2.19 -6.88
C THR A 111 -1.83 -0.87 -6.35
N VAL A 112 -0.77 -0.93 -5.57
CA VAL A 112 -0.08 0.24 -5.01
C VAL A 112 1.30 0.33 -5.62
N GLU A 113 1.64 1.47 -6.21
CA GLU A 113 2.96 1.73 -6.78
C GLU A 113 3.58 2.93 -6.08
N ARG A 114 4.77 2.79 -5.51
CA ARG A 114 5.53 3.94 -5.02
C ARG A 114 5.99 4.76 -6.22
N VAL A 115 5.70 6.05 -6.18
CA VAL A 115 6.19 7.01 -7.17
C VAL A 115 7.27 7.85 -6.53
N ALA A 116 8.40 8.00 -7.22
CA ALA A 116 9.39 8.99 -6.82
C ALA A 116 8.69 10.35 -6.81
N ARG A 117 8.91 11.13 -5.74
CA ARG A 117 8.63 12.57 -5.81
C ARG A 117 9.50 13.07 -6.94
N ALA A 118 8.91 13.37 -8.10
CA ALA A 118 9.62 14.06 -9.16
C ALA A 118 10.26 15.26 -8.47
N GLU A 119 11.59 15.25 -8.35
CA GLU A 119 12.31 16.46 -7.98
C GLU A 119 11.80 17.49 -8.97
N GLU A 120 11.07 18.49 -8.48
CA GLU A 120 10.76 19.67 -9.26
C GLU A 120 12.12 20.21 -9.68
N VAL A 121 12.51 19.89 -10.91
CA VAL A 121 13.67 20.47 -11.56
C VAL A 121 13.32 21.94 -11.75
N ALA A 122 13.76 22.74 -10.79
CA ALA A 122 13.79 24.20 -10.87
C ALA A 122 15.10 24.65 -11.52
#